data_AF-A0A3E3K419-F1
#
_entry.id   AF-A0A3E3K419-F1
#
_cell.length_a   1.000
_cell.length_b   1.000
_cell.length_c   1.000
_cell.angle_alpha   90.00
_cell.angle_beta   90.00
_cell.angle_gamma   90.00
#
_symmetry.space_group_name_H-M   'P 1'
#
loop_
_entity.id
_entity.type
_entity.pdbx_description
1 polymer ?
#
loop_
_entity_poly.entity_id
_entity_poly.type
_entity_poly.pdbx_seq_one_letter_code
_entity_poly.pdbx_strand_id
1 'polypeptide(L)'
;MNRSEFLDKLREALENDLSGPVVRENIEYYDSYIQSEVRNGKTEQEVLDMLGDPWMIARTIIDTDENEREYYGSASGTYSSVQNTYTEEEEEQNNSHPILHLIGIDTWWKRILFFAGIVIVLFIIVAVITGLIAAVLPFALPLLILVLILRMMSGR
;
A
#
# COMPACT_ATOMS: atom_id res chain seq x y z
N MET A 1 10.83 26.75 2.44
CA MET A 1 11.71 25.69 2.96
C MET A 1 12.07 24.79 1.81
N ASN A 2 13.27 24.23 1.78
CA ASN A 2 13.63 23.24 0.77
C ASN A 2 13.36 21.81 1.27
N ARG A 3 13.45 20.84 0.36
CA ARG A 3 13.22 19.42 0.64
C ARG A 3 14.08 18.90 1.79
N SER A 4 15.36 19.28 1.83
CA SER A 4 16.26 18.86 2.91
C SER A 4 15.77 19.38 4.25
N GLU A 5 15.48 20.67 4.35
CA GLU A 5 14.98 21.30 5.58
C GLU A 5 13.66 20.68 6.05
N PHE A 6 12.75 20.35 5.13
CA PHE A 6 11.49 19.69 5.45
C PHE A 6 11.74 18.29 6.05
N LEU A 7 12.56 17.48 5.39
CA LEU A 7 12.87 16.12 5.84
C LEU A 7 13.68 16.11 7.13
N ASP A 8 14.56 17.09 7.33
CA ASP A 8 15.34 17.23 8.55
C ASP A 8 14.45 17.59 9.74
N LYS A 9 13.51 18.51 9.58
CA LYS A 9 12.51 18.84 10.61
C LYS A 9 11.56 17.69 10.91
N LEU A 10 11.12 16.99 9.87
CA LEU A 10 10.29 15.79 10.04
C LEU A 10 11.05 14.71 10.81
N ARG A 11 12.33 14.51 10.50
CA ARG A 11 13.18 13.53 11.18
C ARG A 11 13.34 13.89 12.65
N GLU A 12 13.73 15.13 12.94
CA GLU A 12 13.91 15.63 14.31
C GLU A 12 12.63 15.46 15.15
N ALA A 13 11.46 15.73 14.57
CA ALA A 13 10.19 15.56 15.26
C ALA A 13 9.87 14.07 15.52
N LEU A 14 10.19 13.17 14.59
CA LEU A 14 9.91 11.74 14.75
C LEU A 14 10.92 11.00 15.63
N GLU A 15 12.18 11.44 15.67
CA GLU A 15 13.26 10.77 16.42
C GLU A 15 13.06 10.78 17.94
N ASN A 16 12.26 11.72 18.47
CA ASN A 16 11.98 11.80 19.90
C ASN A 16 11.05 10.69 20.39
N ASP A 17 10.06 10.30 19.58
CA ASP A 17 8.96 9.43 20.01
C ASP A 17 8.93 8.07 19.29
N LEU A 18 9.61 7.96 18.14
CA LEU A 18 9.59 6.76 17.29
C LEU A 18 10.93 6.05 17.21
N SER A 19 10.86 4.75 16.90
CA SER A 19 12.06 3.94 16.69
C SER A 19 12.76 4.31 15.37
N GLY A 20 14.10 4.24 15.35
CA GLY A 20 14.91 4.56 14.16
C GLY A 20 14.48 3.87 12.86
N PRO A 21 14.00 2.61 12.86
CA PRO A 21 13.40 1.99 11.66
C PRO A 21 12.15 2.72 11.15
N VAL A 22 11.23 3.08 12.03
CA VAL A 22 9.98 3.78 11.70
C VAL A 22 10.27 5.21 11.22
N VAL A 23 11.19 5.90 11.87
CA VAL A 23 11.67 7.22 11.43
C VAL A 23 12.20 7.12 9.99
N ARG A 24 13.12 6.19 9.73
CA ARG A 24 13.73 6.02 8.41
C ARG A 24 12.69 5.73 7.33
N GLU A 25 11.74 4.84 7.60
CA GLU A 25 10.67 4.51 6.65
C GLU A 25 9.84 5.74 6.29
N ASN A 26 9.45 6.54 7.29
CA ASN A 26 8.69 7.77 7.04
C ASN A 26 9.52 8.78 6.23
N ILE A 27 10.79 8.99 6.58
CA ILE A 27 11.66 9.90 5.83
C ILE A 27 11.83 9.45 4.37
N GLU A 28 12.08 8.16 4.14
CA GLU A 28 12.19 7.59 2.78
C GLU A 28 10.89 7.76 2.00
N TYR A 29 9.74 7.56 2.66
CA TYR A 29 8.42 7.75 2.05
C TYR A 29 8.24 9.20 1.56
N TYR A 30 8.44 10.20 2.42
CA TYR A 30 8.24 11.60 2.05
C TYR A 30 9.30 12.09 1.04
N ASP A 31 10.55 11.65 1.15
CA ASP A 31 11.59 11.98 0.16
C ASP A 31 11.21 11.45 -1.23
N SER A 32 10.77 10.19 -1.31
CA SER A 32 10.34 9.57 -2.56
C SER A 32 9.10 10.25 -3.16
N TYR A 33 8.14 10.64 -2.32
CA TYR A 33 6.94 11.35 -2.72
C TYR A 33 7.27 12.73 -3.31
N ILE A 34 8.10 13.51 -2.62
CA ILE A 34 8.51 14.83 -3.09
C ILE A 34 9.22 14.71 -4.44
N GLN A 35 10.16 13.78 -4.57
CA GLN A 35 10.88 13.55 -5.82
C GLN A 35 9.96 13.10 -6.95
N SER A 36 8.99 12.23 -6.66
CA SER A 36 7.98 11.79 -7.63
C SER A 36 7.16 12.96 -8.15
N GLU A 37 6.64 13.80 -7.26
CA GLU A 37 5.80 14.94 -7.63
C GLU A 37 6.57 15.99 -8.41
N VAL A 38 7.84 16.23 -8.06
CA VAL A 38 8.73 17.10 -8.84
C VAL A 38 8.97 16.53 -10.24
N ARG A 39 9.17 15.21 -10.36
CA ARG A 39 9.31 14.54 -11.67
C ARG A 39 8.02 14.61 -12.50
N ASN A 40 6.87 14.67 -11.84
CA ASN A 40 5.56 14.83 -12.49
C ASN A 40 5.28 16.29 -12.93
N GLY A 41 6.22 17.20 -12.75
CA GLY A 41 6.17 18.57 -13.26
C GLY A 41 5.75 19.63 -12.25
N LYS A 42 5.50 19.26 -10.99
CA LYS A 42 5.28 20.24 -9.91
C LYS A 42 6.59 20.85 -9.46
N THR A 43 6.55 22.07 -8.95
CA THR A 43 7.74 22.66 -8.31
C THR A 43 7.92 22.09 -6.91
N GLU A 44 9.16 21.99 -6.44
CA GLU A 44 9.45 21.51 -5.08
C GLU A 44 8.66 22.30 -4.02
N GLN A 45 8.63 23.62 -4.15
CA GLN A 45 7.91 24.50 -3.23
C GLN A 45 6.40 24.23 -3.24
N GLU A 46 5.80 24.01 -4.40
CA GLU A 46 4.38 23.67 -4.52
C GLU A 46 4.05 22.35 -3.82
N VAL A 47 4.92 21.34 -3.93
CA VAL A 47 4.75 20.06 -3.24
C VAL A 47 4.86 20.22 -1.74
N LEU A 48 5.85 21.00 -1.27
CA LEU A 48 6.04 21.27 0.16
C LEU A 48 4.87 22.07 0.74
N ASP A 49 4.32 23.04 0.02
CA ASP A 49 3.14 23.79 0.43
C ASP A 49 1.88 22.90 0.50
N MET A 50 1.76 21.92 -0.41
CA MET A 50 0.70 20.91 -0.37
C MET A 50 0.83 19.96 0.84
N LEU A 51 2.06 19.57 1.18
CA LEU A 51 2.35 18.73 2.35
C LEU A 51 2.13 19.49 3.66
N GLY A 52 2.43 20.79 3.68
CA GLY A 52 2.26 21.65 4.84
C GLY A 52 3.42 21.55 5.84
N ASP A 53 3.11 21.67 7.12
CA ASP A 53 4.12 21.69 8.19
C ASP A 53 4.61 20.26 8.50
N PRO A 54 5.92 19.98 8.38
CA PRO A 54 6.47 18.67 8.75
C PRO A 54 6.19 18.28 10.20
N TRP A 55 6.02 19.22 11.12
CA TRP A 55 5.70 18.90 12.52
C TRP A 55 4.29 18.33 12.69
N MET A 56 3.30 18.83 11.93
CA MET A 56 1.93 18.30 11.96
C MET A 56 1.84 16.88 11.39
N ILE A 57 2.65 16.62 10.36
CA ILE A 57 2.82 15.28 9.79
C ILE A 57 3.43 14.37 10.86
N ALA A 58 4.51 14.80 11.51
CA ALA A 58 5.15 14.04 12.57
C ALA A 58 4.17 13.69 13.69
N ARG A 59 3.40 14.68 14.15
CA ARG A 59 2.38 14.49 15.19
C ARG A 59 1.37 13.40 14.82
N THR A 60 0.87 13.44 13.59
CA THR A 60 -0.11 12.44 13.12
C THR A 60 0.48 11.03 13.09
N ILE A 61 1.75 10.89 12.67
CA ILE A 61 2.44 9.60 12.64
C ILE A 61 2.67 9.08 14.06
N ILE A 62 3.11 9.94 14.98
CA ILE A 62 3.32 9.59 16.39
C ILE A 62 2.01 9.17 17.04
N ASP A 63 0.96 9.97 16.90
CA ASP A 63 -0.37 9.65 17.45
C ASP A 63 -0.86 8.31 16.89
N THR A 64 -0.64 8.03 15.60
CA THR A 64 -1.05 6.74 14.99
C THR A 64 -0.25 5.56 15.54
N ASP A 65 1.07 5.69 15.65
CA ASP A 65 1.95 4.63 16.16
C ASP A 65 1.70 4.36 17.66
N GLU A 66 1.43 5.39 18.46
CA GLU A 66 1.01 5.24 19.87
C GLU A 66 -0.31 4.48 20.00
N ASN A 67 -1.31 4.84 19.20
CA ASN A 67 -2.61 4.14 19.18
C ASN A 67 -2.46 2.68 18.72
N GLU A 68 -1.58 2.39 17.75
CA GLU A 68 -1.28 1.02 17.33
C GLU A 68 -0.60 0.24 18.44
N ARG A 69 0.41 0.81 19.12
CA ARG A 69 1.07 0.19 20.28
C ARG A 69 0.08 -0.09 21.41
N GLU A 70 -0.84 0.83 21.69
CA GLU A 70 -1.87 0.67 22.72
C GLU A 70 -2.90 -0.41 22.34
N TYR A 71 -3.33 -0.45 21.07
CA TYR A 71 -4.25 -1.46 20.54
C TYR A 71 -3.65 -2.88 20.57
N TYR A 72 -2.36 -3.02 20.22
CA TYR A 72 -1.67 -4.31 20.27
C TYR A 72 -1.19 -4.69 21.69
N GLY A 73 -0.93 -3.72 22.57
CA GLY A 73 -0.64 -3.93 23.98
C GLY A 73 -1.87 -4.33 24.81
N SER A 74 -3.06 -3.87 24.43
CA SER A 74 -4.32 -4.11 25.15
C SER A 74 -5.05 -5.40 24.74
N ALA A 75 -4.50 -6.19 23.80
CA ALA A 75 -5.06 -7.50 23.45
C ALA A 75 -4.96 -8.54 24.59
N SER A 76 -4.35 -8.21 25.73
CA SER A 76 -4.38 -8.99 26.97
C SER A 76 -5.40 -8.47 28.02
N GLY A 77 -6.28 -7.53 27.70
CA GLY A 77 -7.23 -7.02 28.67
C GLY A 77 -8.40 -6.26 28.06
N THR A 78 -9.50 -6.99 27.85
CA THR A 78 -10.91 -6.55 27.97
C THR A 78 -11.23 -5.11 27.54
N TYR A 79 -11.94 -5.01 26.41
CA TYR A 79 -12.96 -4.00 26.08
C TYR A 79 -13.09 -2.81 27.05
N SER A 80 -12.67 -1.63 26.62
CA SER A 80 -13.42 -0.41 26.94
C SER A 80 -13.35 0.60 25.82
N SER A 81 -14.55 0.95 25.39
CA SER A 81 -14.90 2.02 24.47
C SER A 81 -14.46 3.38 24.98
N VAL A 82 -13.98 4.21 24.04
CA VAL A 82 -14.26 5.65 23.87
C VAL A 82 -14.45 6.46 25.15
N GLN A 83 -13.49 7.33 25.47
CA GLN A 83 -13.78 8.62 26.11
C GLN A 83 -12.60 9.58 25.88
N ASN A 84 -12.84 10.63 25.08
CA ASN A 84 -12.06 11.88 25.14
C ASN A 84 -11.94 12.34 26.60
N THR A 85 -10.76 12.69 27.09
CA THR A 85 -10.59 13.76 28.11
C THR A 85 -9.14 14.19 28.16
N TYR A 86 -8.92 15.47 27.89
CA TYR A 86 -7.75 16.24 28.30
C TYR A 86 -7.47 16.01 29.79
N THR A 87 -6.32 15.49 30.18
CA THR A 87 -5.76 15.77 31.51
C THR A 87 -4.24 15.70 31.46
N GLU A 88 -3.69 16.82 31.91
CA GLU A 88 -2.31 17.14 32.21
C GLU A 88 -1.82 16.32 33.42
N GLU A 89 -0.51 16.30 33.62
CA GLU A 89 0.21 15.99 34.88
C GLU A 89 0.56 14.52 35.22
N GLU A 90 1.88 14.31 35.11
CA GLU A 90 2.77 13.85 36.18
C GLU A 90 2.89 12.36 36.54
N GLU A 91 4.15 11.92 36.34
CA GLU A 91 4.98 11.18 37.29
C GLU A 91 5.00 9.64 37.28
N GLU A 92 6.25 9.19 37.08
CA GLU A 92 6.92 8.11 37.80
C GLU A 92 6.78 6.65 37.32
N GLN A 93 7.88 6.27 36.63
CA GLN A 93 8.85 5.28 37.15
C GLN A 93 8.62 3.79 36.78
N ASN A 94 9.75 3.21 36.37
CA ASN A 94 10.19 1.84 36.61
C ASN A 94 10.07 0.84 35.45
N ASN A 95 11.16 0.79 34.68
CA ASN A 95 11.86 -0.41 34.20
C ASN A 95 11.03 -1.55 33.62
N SER A 96 11.19 -1.75 32.30
CA SER A 96 11.89 -2.93 31.77
C SER A 96 12.05 -2.81 30.25
N HIS A 97 13.27 -2.48 29.82
CA HIS A 97 13.74 -2.74 28.46
C HIS A 97 13.92 -4.26 28.24
N PRO A 98 14.27 -4.67 27.01
CA PRO A 98 13.45 -4.79 25.81
C PRO A 98 13.41 -6.29 25.47
N ILE A 99 12.91 -6.71 24.29
CA ILE A 99 13.39 -7.86 23.47
C ILE A 99 12.25 -8.33 22.57
N LEU A 100 12.43 -8.00 21.28
CA LEU A 100 11.92 -8.69 20.08
C LEU A 100 10.44 -8.53 19.75
N HIS A 101 10.11 -7.41 19.09
CA HIS A 101 9.11 -7.42 18.02
C HIS A 101 9.84 -7.42 16.67
N LEU A 102 10.57 -8.51 16.40
CA LEU A 102 11.07 -8.79 15.06
C LEU A 102 9.98 -9.58 14.34
N ILE A 103 9.69 -9.11 13.12
CA ILE A 103 8.69 -9.58 12.17
C ILE A 103 7.34 -8.87 12.31
N GLY A 104 7.36 -7.57 11.97
CA GLY A 104 6.20 -6.94 11.34
C GLY A 104 5.92 -7.69 10.04
N ILE A 105 4.95 -8.58 10.06
CA ILE A 105 4.40 -9.19 8.85
C ILE A 105 3.62 -8.07 8.18
N ASP A 106 4.29 -7.40 7.26
CA ASP A 106 3.78 -6.23 6.59
C ASP A 106 2.51 -6.56 5.80
N THR A 107 1.46 -5.81 6.11
CA THR A 107 0.12 -6.02 5.54
C THR A 107 0.05 -5.64 4.04
N TRP A 108 1.13 -5.11 3.45
CA TRP A 108 1.21 -4.73 2.04
C TRP A 108 1.05 -5.91 1.06
N TRP A 109 1.50 -7.13 1.42
CA TRP A 109 1.34 -8.30 0.55
C TRP A 109 -0.13 -8.61 0.28
N LYS A 110 -1.03 -8.27 1.23
CA LYS A 110 -2.48 -8.45 1.05
C LYS A 110 -3.04 -7.52 -0.04
N ARG A 111 -2.45 -6.32 -0.22
CA ARG A 111 -2.81 -5.41 -1.32
C ARG A 111 -2.37 -5.97 -2.66
N ILE A 112 -1.13 -6.47 -2.75
CA ILE A 112 -0.61 -7.13 -3.97
C ILE A 112 -1.45 -8.36 -4.30
N LEU A 113 -1.80 -9.18 -3.30
CA LEU A 113 -2.62 -10.39 -3.48
C LEU A 113 -4.02 -10.06 -4.01
N PHE A 114 -4.61 -8.96 -3.54
CA PHE A 114 -5.91 -8.50 -4.02
C PHE A 114 -5.86 -8.12 -5.50
N PHE A 115 -4.89 -7.29 -5.92
CA PHE A 115 -4.72 -6.92 -7.33
C PHE A 115 -4.34 -8.13 -8.20
N ALA A 116 -3.48 -9.03 -7.71
CA ALA A 116 -3.12 -10.26 -8.39
C ALA A 116 -4.35 -11.17 -8.60
N GLY A 117 -5.24 -11.26 -7.60
CA GLY A 117 -6.50 -11.99 -7.71
C GLY A 117 -7.40 -11.49 -8.85
N ILE A 118 -7.57 -10.16 -8.97
CA ILE A 118 -8.32 -9.57 -10.09
C ILE A 118 -7.70 -9.94 -11.45
N VAL A 119 -6.37 -9.87 -11.56
CA VAL A 119 -5.67 -10.19 -12.82
C VAL A 119 -5.85 -11.66 -13.17
N ILE A 120 -5.74 -12.57 -12.19
CA ILE A 120 -5.96 -14.01 -12.39
C ILE A 120 -7.39 -14.28 -12.89
N VAL A 121 -8.40 -13.62 -12.31
CA VAL A 121 -9.79 -13.77 -12.75
C VAL A 121 -9.97 -13.29 -14.20
N LEU A 122 -9.35 -12.18 -14.60
CA LEU A 122 -9.37 -11.71 -15.98
C LEU A 122 -8.77 -12.75 -16.94
N PHE A 123 -7.62 -13.32 -16.58
CA PHE A 123 -6.99 -14.38 -17.36
C PHE A 123 -7.88 -15.61 -17.50
N ILE A 124 -8.59 -16.01 -16.45
CA ILE A 124 -9.56 -17.12 -16.51
C ILE A 124 -10.68 -16.81 -17.50
N ILE A 125 -11.23 -15.60 -17.48
CA ILE A 125 -12.30 -15.21 -18.43
C ILE A 125 -11.81 -15.30 -19.87
N VAL A 126 -10.62 -14.74 -20.16
CA VAL A 126 -10.02 -14.79 -21.51
C VAL A 126 -9.71 -16.23 -21.93
N ALA A 127 -9.20 -17.05 -21.00
CA ALA A 127 -8.92 -18.46 -21.25
C ALA A 127 -10.20 -19.27 -21.53
N VAL A 128 -11.32 -18.97 -20.85
CA VAL A 128 -12.61 -19.63 -21.12
C VAL A 128 -13.12 -19.27 -22.51
N ILE A 129 -13.08 -17.99 -22.89
CA ILE A 129 -13.54 -17.54 -24.22
C ILE A 129 -12.66 -18.16 -25.31
N THR A 130 -11.34 -18.10 -25.15
CA THR A 130 -10.39 -18.63 -26.12
C THR A 130 -10.45 -20.16 -26.17
N GLY A 131 -10.62 -20.81 -25.02
CA GLY A 131 -10.79 -22.26 -24.90
C GLY A 131 -12.07 -22.76 -25.57
N LEU A 132 -13.18 -22.04 -25.45
CA LEU A 132 -14.42 -22.38 -26.16
C LEU A 132 -14.22 -22.33 -27.68
N ILE A 133 -13.57 -21.28 -28.17
CA ILE A 133 -13.27 -21.12 -29.60
C ILE A 133 -12.30 -22.23 -30.06
N ALA A 134 -11.25 -22.49 -29.28
CA ALA A 134 -10.26 -23.53 -29.58
C ALA A 134 -10.84 -24.95 -29.53
N ALA A 135 -11.88 -25.21 -28.74
CA ALA A 135 -12.59 -26.48 -28.71
C ALA A 135 -13.46 -26.69 -29.95
N VAL A 136 -14.03 -25.61 -30.51
CA VAL A 136 -14.87 -25.65 -31.72
C VAL A 136 -14.03 -25.68 -33.00
N LEU A 137 -12.87 -25.02 -32.99
CA LEU A 137 -11.94 -24.93 -34.14
C LEU A 137 -11.56 -26.28 -34.79
N PRO A 138 -11.17 -27.35 -34.06
CA PRO A 138 -10.80 -28.63 -34.68
C PRO A 138 -11.96 -29.33 -35.38
N PHE A 139 -13.21 -29.02 -35.03
CA PHE A 139 -14.40 -29.51 -35.73
C PHE A 139 -14.81 -28.57 -36.87
N ALA A 140 -14.65 -27.26 -36.70
CA ALA A 140 -14.96 -26.27 -37.73
C ALA A 140 -14.02 -26.36 -38.94
N LEU A 141 -12.73 -26.66 -38.73
CA LEU A 141 -11.73 -26.81 -39.81
C LEU A 141 -12.07 -27.90 -40.85
N PRO A 142 -12.31 -29.17 -40.47
CA PRO A 142 -12.67 -30.21 -41.45
C PRO A 142 -14.02 -29.93 -42.11
N LEU A 143 -14.98 -29.34 -41.38
CA LEU A 143 -16.29 -28.97 -41.91
C LEU A 143 -16.17 -27.83 -42.95
N LEU A 144 -15.32 -26.84 -42.70
CA LEU A 144 -15.00 -25.76 -43.63
C LEU A 144 -14.34 -26.30 -44.91
N ILE A 145 -13.40 -27.24 -44.78
CA ILE A 145 -12.77 -27.90 -45.94
C ILE A 145 -13.84 -28.64 -46.77
N LEU A 146 -14.76 -29.36 -46.12
CA LEU A 146 -15.84 -30.07 -46.80
C LEU A 146 -16.78 -29.11 -47.54
N VAL A 147 -17.18 -28.01 -46.91
CA VAL A 147 -18.01 -26.96 -47.54
C VAL A 147 -17.28 -26.31 -48.72
N LEU A 148 -15.97 -26.07 -48.60
CA LEU A 148 -15.15 -25.50 -49.67
C LEU A 148 -15.13 -26.43 -50.91
N ILE A 149 -14.98 -27.74 -50.70
CA ILE A 149 -15.02 -28.75 -51.76
C ILE A 149 -16.40 -28.81 -52.42
N LEU A 150 -17.47 -28.85 -51.62
CA LEU A 150 -18.85 -28.86 -52.14
C LEU A 150 -19.17 -27.59 -52.93
N ARG A 151 -18.72 -26.42 -52.45
CA ARG A 151 -18.88 -25.14 -53.15
C ARG A 151 -18.08 -25.10 -54.45
N MET A 152 -16.89 -25.68 -54.50
CA MET A 152 -16.08 -25.76 -55.72
C MET A 152 -16.74 -26.68 -56.76
N MET A 153 -17.37 -27.78 -56.33
CA MET A 153 -18.09 -28.69 -57.22
C MET A 153 -19.44 -28.13 -57.69
N SER A 154 -20.16 -27.43 -56.82
CA SER A 154 -21.46 -26.80 -57.13
C SER A 154 -21.32 -25.43 -57.82
N GLY A 155 -20.10 -24.89 -57.90
CA GLY A 155 -19.78 -23.62 -58.56
C GLY A 155 -19.34 -23.77 -60.02
N ARG A 156 -19.53 -24.94 -60.63
CA ARG A 156 -19.45 -25.16 -62.08
C ARG A 156 -20.85 -25.36 -62.65
#